data_AF-A0A7X3VFU4-F1
#
_entry.id   AF-A0A7X3VFU4-F1
#
_cell.length_a   1.000
_cell.length_b   1.000
_cell.length_c   1.000
_cell.angle_alpha   90.00
_cell.angle_beta   90.00
_cell.angle_gamma   90.00
#
_symmetry.space_group_name_H-M   'P 1'
#
loop_
_entity.id
_entity.type
_entity.pdbx_description
1 polymer ?
#
loop_
_entity_poly.entity_id
_entity_poly.type
_entity_poly.pdbx_seq_one_letter_code
_entity_poly.pdbx_strand_id
1 'polypeptide(L)' 'MKPEDYSERTLELAGWPVRVISYKLGDTYRAKADNVSPGANIARSEGATKEEAEQRVLAKAEERLARTRVVALE' A
#
# COMPACT_ATOMS: atom_id res chain seq x y z
N MET A 1 21.54 2.59 -5.02
CA MET A 1 20.50 3.63 -5.17
C MET A 1 19.86 3.85 -3.80
N LYS A 2 19.78 5.10 -3.33
CA LYS A 2 19.13 5.43 -2.06
C LYS A 2 17.65 5.73 -2.32
N PRO A 3 16.72 5.32 -1.46
CA PRO A 3 15.34 5.73 -1.57
C PRO A 3 15.22 7.22 -1.27
N GLU A 4 14.53 7.94 -2.15
CA GLU A 4 14.21 9.37 -2.02
C GLU A 4 12.70 9.53 -1.79
N ASP A 5 12.24 10.69 -1.32
CA ASP A 5 10.82 11.00 -1.13
C ASP A 5 10.04 9.94 -0.32
N TYR A 6 10.70 9.35 0.70
CA TYR A 6 10.06 8.35 1.55
C TYR A 6 8.84 8.96 2.26
N SER A 7 7.71 8.27 2.14
CA SER A 7 6.45 8.66 2.75
C SER A 7 5.75 7.40 3.25
N GLU A 8 5.35 7.41 4.51
CA GLU A 8 4.52 6.38 5.09
C GLU A 8 3.23 6.97 5.67
N ARG A 9 2.13 6.24 5.53
CA ARG A 9 0.87 6.55 6.19
C ARG A 9 0.08 5.28 6.43
N THR A 10 -0.70 5.29 7.51
CA THR A 10 -1.66 4.23 7.80
C THR A 10 -3.06 4.75 7.53
N LEU A 11 -3.87 3.95 6.84
CA LEU A 11 -5.27 4.24 6.57
C LEU A 11 -6.09 2.96 6.69
N GLU A 12 -7.40 3.11 6.78
CA GLU A 12 -8.32 1.99 6.76
C GLU A 12 -8.79 1.72 5.33
N LEU A 13 -8.68 0.47 4.87
CA LEU A 13 -9.19 0.00 3.58
C LEU A 13 -10.06 -1.24 3.81
N ALA A 14 -11.32 -1.19 3.37
CA ALA A 14 -12.29 -2.27 3.52
C ALA A 14 -12.35 -2.84 4.97
N GLY A 15 -12.24 -1.97 5.98
CA GLY A 15 -12.25 -2.35 7.41
C GLY A 15 -10.92 -2.91 7.95
N TRP A 16 -9.84 -2.87 7.17
CA TRP A 16 -8.51 -3.31 7.61
C TRP A 16 -7.55 -2.11 7.77
N PRO A 17 -6.74 -2.07 8.84
CA PRO A 17 -5.65 -1.11 8.93
C PRO A 17 -4.53 -1.48 7.94
N VAL A 18 -4.28 -0.59 6.99
CA VAL A 18 -3.28 -0.75 5.94
C VAL A 18 -2.25 0.35 6.03
N ARG A 19 -0.98 -0.03 6.09
CA ARG A 19 0.14 0.88 5.94
C ARG A 19 0.53 0.98 4.47
N VAL A 20 0.59 2.19 3.96
CA VAL A 20 1.08 2.52 2.62
C VAL A 20 2.42 3.23 2.73
N ILE A 21 3.41 2.68 2.04
CA ILE A 21 4.76 3.23 1.94
C ILE A 21 5.00 3.57 0.48
N SER A 22 5.45 4.78 0.20
CA SER A 22 5.92 5.20 -1.11
C SER A 22 7.31 5.79 -1.03
N TYR A 23 8.12 5.54 -2.05
CA TYR A 23 9.47 6.09 -2.17
C TYR A 23 9.87 6.13 -3.64
N LYS A 24 10.74 7.07 -4.01
CA LYS A 24 11.37 7.14 -5.32
C LYS A 24 12.65 6.31 -5.30
N LEU A 25 12.87 5.53 -6.35
CA LEU A 25 14.09 4.76 -6.56
C LEU A 25 14.55 4.95 -8.00
N GLY A 26 15.53 5.84 -8.20
CA GLY A 26 15.88 6.31 -9.53
C GLY A 26 14.77 7.14 -10.14
N ASP A 27 14.37 6.84 -11.37
CA ASP A 27 13.33 7.58 -12.09
C ASP A 27 11.91 7.01 -11.86
N THR A 28 11.76 6.06 -10.93
CA THR A 28 10.47 5.37 -10.70
C THR A 28 10.01 5.54 -9.26
N TYR A 29 8.74 5.92 -9.09
CA TYR A 29 8.09 5.88 -7.79
C TYR A 29 7.56 4.47 -7.53
N ARG A 30 7.87 3.94 -6.36
CA ARG A 30 7.39 2.65 -5.87
C ARG A 30 6.44 2.90 -4.71
N ALA A 31 5.34 2.15 -4.69
CA ALA A 31 4.42 2.13 -3.56
C ALA A 31 4.10 0.69 -3.14
N LYS A 32 3.90 0.50 -1.83
CA LYS A 32 3.56 -0.78 -1.20
C LYS A 32 2.45 -0.55 -0.19
N ALA A 33 1.48 -1.45 -0.16
CA ALA A 33 0.47 -1.56 0.88
C ALA A 33 0.70 -2.86 1.66
N ASP A 34 0.80 -2.78 2.99
CA ASP A 34 0.85 -3.93 3.89
C ASP A 34 -0.15 -3.81 5.05
N ASN A 35 -0.63 -4.96 5.52
CA ASN A 35 -1.38 -5.06 6.76
C ASN A 35 -0.42 -4.78 7.93
N VAL A 36 -0.80 -3.88 8.85
CA VAL A 36 -0.02 -3.53 10.05
C VAL A 36 0.33 -4.75 10.92
N SER A 37 -0.52 -5.77 10.99
CA SER A 37 -0.29 -7.04 11.70
C SER A 37 -1.06 -8.19 11.03
N PRO A 38 -0.38 -9.20 10.45
CA PRO A 38 0.99 -9.66 10.71
C PRO A 38 2.09 -9.11 9.78
N GLY A 39 1.89 -7.98 9.09
CA GLY A 39 2.90 -7.43 8.15
C GLY A 39 2.79 -7.96 6.72
N ALA A 40 1.67 -8.60 6.36
CA ALA A 40 1.48 -9.19 5.03
C ALA A 40 1.45 -8.12 3.94
N ASN A 41 2.21 -8.33 2.86
CA ASN A 41 2.19 -7.45 1.70
C ASN A 41 0.92 -7.70 0.88
N ILE A 42 0.02 -6.71 0.87
CA ILE A 42 -1.27 -6.78 0.17
C ILE A 42 -1.07 -6.41 -1.30
N ALA A 43 -0.31 -5.34 -1.56
CA ALA A 43 -0.10 -4.84 -2.91
C ALA A 43 1.23 -4.10 -3.06
N ARG A 44 1.74 -4.12 -4.30
CA ARG A 44 2.83 -3.27 -4.77
C ARG A 44 2.43 -2.67 -6.11
N SER A 45 2.91 -1.45 -6.33
CA SER A 45 2.76 -0.74 -7.59
C SER A 45 3.97 0.16 -7.83
N GLU A 46 4.05 0.62 -9.06
CA GLU A 46 5.01 1.59 -9.53
C GLU A 46 4.30 2.58 -10.44
N GLY A 47 4.85 3.80 -10.49
CA GLY A 47 4.31 4.91 -11.26
C GLY A 47 5.41 5.90 -11.64
N ALA A 48 5.09 6.73 -12.63
CA ALA A 48 5.96 7.85 -13.01
C ALA A 48 5.97 8.95 -11.94
N THR A 49 4.91 9.03 -11.13
CA THR A 49 4.75 9.97 -10.02
C THR A 49 4.36 9.26 -8.73
N LYS A 50 4.58 9.93 -7.59
CA LYS A 50 4.17 9.46 -6.27
C LYS A 50 2.66 9.16 -6.23
N GLU A 51 1.84 10.11 -6.66
CA GLU A 51 0.39 9.98 -6.67
C GLU A 51 -0.09 8.82 -7.53
N GLU A 52 0.49 8.62 -8.72
CA GLU A 52 0.12 7.49 -9.57
C GLU A 52 0.46 6.16 -8.91
N ALA A 53 1.66 6.04 -8.32
CA ALA A 53 2.06 4.83 -7.61
C ALA A 53 1.12 4.56 -6.42
N GLU A 54 0.81 5.57 -5.61
CA GLU A 54 -0.10 5.43 -4.47
C GLU A 54 -1.52 5.08 -4.90
N GLN A 55 -2.12 5.76 -5.87
CA GLN A 55 -3.48 5.45 -6.33
C GLN A 55 -3.58 4.01 -6.85
N ARG A 56 -2.57 3.54 -7.60
CA ARG A 56 -2.52 2.15 -8.09
C ARG A 56 -2.36 1.13 -6.96
N VAL A 57 -1.59 1.45 -5.90
CA VAL A 57 -1.43 0.52 -4.78
C VAL A 57 -2.71 0.42 -3.96
N LEU A 58 -3.37 1.56 -3.74
CA LEU A 58 -4.61 1.67 -3.00
C LEU A 58 -5.74 0.91 -3.69
N ALA A 59 -5.96 1.14 -4.99
CA ALA A 59 -6.99 0.44 -5.76
C ALA A 59 -6.80 -1.09 -5.73
N LYS A 60 -5.55 -1.56 -5.88
CA LYS A 60 -5.23 -3.00 -5.80
C LYS A 60 -5.40 -3.56 -4.39
N ALA A 61 -5.05 -2.79 -3.37
CA ALA A 61 -5.19 -3.20 -1.97
C ALA A 61 -6.67 -3.31 -1.59
N GLU A 62 -7.46 -2.31 -1.95
CA GLU A 62 -8.91 -2.29 -1.74
C GLU A 62 -9.61 -3.45 -2.45
N GLU A 63 -9.31 -3.71 -3.73
CA GLU A 63 -9.89 -4.85 -4.45
C GLU A 63 -9.58 -6.19 -3.77
N ARG A 64 -8.35 -6.37 -3.28
CA ARG A 64 -7.94 -7.62 -2.61
C ARG A 64 -8.59 -7.78 -1.25
N LEU A 65 -8.65 -6.70 -0.47
CA LEU A 65 -9.23 -6.71 0.86
C LEU A 65 -10.75 -6.86 0.80
N ALA A 66 -11.42 -6.26 -0.18
CA ALA A 66 -12.85 -6.44 -0.41
C ALA A 66 -13.23 -7.90 -0.69
N ARG A 67 -12.32 -8.69 -1.28
CA ARG A 67 -12.49 -10.15 -1.48
C ARG A 67 -12.11 -10.98 -0.25
N THR A 68 -11.50 -10.36 0.75
CA THR A 68 -11.05 -11.05 1.97
C THR A 68 -12.16 -11.03 3.01
N ARG A 69 -12.58 -12.21 3.47
CA ARG A 69 -13.58 -12.32 4.55
C ARG A 69 -12.97 -11.78 5.85
N VAL A 70 -13.55 -10.71 6.39
CA VAL A 70 -13.27 -10.27 7.76
C VAL A 70 -13.89 -11.32 8.69
N VAL A 71 -13.05 -12.11 9.37
CA VAL A 71 -13.49 -12.89 10.52
C VAL A 71 -13.22 -12.01 11.72
N ALA A 72 -14.24 -11.34 12.24
CA ALA A 72 -14.12 -10.70 13.53
C ALA A 72 -13.83 -11.81 14.55
N LEU A 73 -12.63 -11.81 15.14
CA LEU A 73 -12.37 -12.59 16.35
C LEU A 73 -13.05 -11.81 17.48
N GLU A 74 -14.21 -12.31 17.90
CA GLU A 74 -14.91 -11.89 19.13
C GLU A 74 -14.19 -12.43 20.38
#